data_AF-A0A2S6BRI5-F1
#
_entry.id   AF-A0A2S6BRI5-F1
#
_cell.length_a   1.000
_cell.length_b   1.000
_cell.length_c   1.000
_cell.angle_alpha   90.00
_cell.angle_beta   90.00
_cell.angle_gamma   90.00
#
_symmetry.space_group_name_H-M   'P 1'
#
loop_
_entity.id
_entity.type
_entity.pdbx_description
1 polymer ?
#
loop_
_entity_poly.entity_id
_entity_poly.type
_entity_poly.pdbx_seq_one_letter_code
_entity_poly.pdbx_strand_id
1 'polypeptide(L)'
;MGSPCESPSASAGTNTSSTETYTSPHSPSLPRSFARMNPTDSGVPKGASMPPAGIPVGILELLIFYPNHFQVIELAERASREGWSPPMMARVQLWSRDGNFSAIHGRRNDTLRQQFSAAFSAQGTTMTAYKSSAAGRPFHHTDGPNFTQLYEVSNVTLGSHASGPPSLHQLINGVVNFPAGQDAGVLTQALQWARAQGNAQLSTYTTNDLPTIIAAQGLVNPTDASTPDWDKRALARALLNVPPPQ
;
A
#
# COMPACT_ATOMS: atom_id res chain seq x y z
N MET A 1 58.71 5.85 -63.26
CA MET A 1 57.76 6.35 -62.24
C MET A 1 56.54 5.45 -62.28
N GLY A 2 56.15 4.88 -61.13
CA GLY A 2 54.89 4.15 -60.94
C GLY A 2 54.97 2.65 -61.23
N SER A 3 55.20 1.88 -60.16
CA SER A 3 55.42 0.43 -60.13
C SER A 3 54.27 -0.44 -60.68
N PRO A 4 54.57 -1.60 -61.28
CA PRO A 4 53.60 -2.61 -61.71
C PRO A 4 53.21 -3.56 -60.57
N CYS A 5 51.92 -3.92 -60.52
CA CYS A 5 51.39 -4.95 -59.62
C CYS A 5 51.78 -6.35 -60.10
N GLU A 6 52.52 -7.08 -59.27
CA GLU A 6 52.75 -8.51 -59.36
C GLU A 6 51.48 -9.29 -58.95
N SER A 7 51.13 -10.30 -59.75
CA SER A 7 50.38 -11.49 -59.30
C SER A 7 51.37 -12.42 -58.58
N PRO A 8 50.99 -13.30 -57.62
CA PRO A 8 50.50 -14.62 -58.04
C PRO A 8 49.70 -15.47 -57.00
N SER A 9 49.12 -16.55 -57.55
CA SER A 9 49.06 -17.94 -57.06
C SER A 9 48.31 -18.37 -55.80
N ALA A 10 47.55 -19.45 -56.04
CA ALA A 10 46.76 -20.24 -55.13
C ALA A 10 47.56 -20.98 -54.04
N SER A 11 46.90 -21.21 -52.90
CA SER A 11 47.28 -22.17 -51.87
C SER A 11 46.03 -22.78 -51.23
N ALA A 12 46.06 -24.10 -51.06
CA ALA A 12 45.04 -24.92 -50.43
C ALA A 12 44.86 -24.61 -48.93
N GLY A 13 43.66 -24.89 -48.40
CA GLY A 13 43.36 -24.72 -46.96
C GLY A 13 42.00 -25.30 -46.57
N THR A 14 42.00 -26.61 -46.33
CA THR A 14 41.29 -27.37 -45.29
C THR A 14 39.96 -26.87 -44.70
N ASN A 15 38.91 -27.69 -44.89
CA ASN A 15 37.67 -27.69 -44.13
C ASN A 15 37.92 -27.82 -42.60
N THR A 16 37.36 -26.89 -41.84
CA THR A 16 36.98 -27.11 -40.44
C THR A 16 35.56 -26.58 -40.23
N SER A 17 34.64 -27.51 -39.94
CA SER A 17 33.30 -27.24 -39.45
C SER A 17 33.35 -26.51 -38.11
N SER A 18 32.74 -25.32 -38.06
CA SER A 18 32.39 -24.64 -36.82
C SER A 18 30.87 -24.67 -36.69
N THR A 19 30.36 -25.46 -35.76
CA THR A 19 28.97 -25.42 -35.32
C THR A 19 28.78 -24.16 -34.48
N GLU A 20 28.33 -23.06 -35.10
CA GLU A 20 27.94 -21.87 -34.35
C GLU A 20 26.68 -22.18 -33.53
N THR A 21 26.91 -22.45 -32.24
CA THR A 21 25.84 -22.52 -31.25
C THR A 21 25.37 -21.10 -31.00
N TYR A 22 24.20 -20.75 -31.52
CA TYR A 22 23.53 -19.49 -31.23
C TYR A 22 23.09 -19.49 -29.77
N THR A 23 23.99 -19.12 -28.85
CA THR A 23 23.65 -18.82 -27.47
C THR A 23 22.85 -17.53 -27.44
N SER A 24 21.53 -17.69 -27.35
CA SER A 24 20.59 -16.63 -27.02
C SER A 24 21.12 -15.82 -25.82
N PRO A 25 21.15 -14.49 -25.87
CA PRO A 25 21.59 -13.68 -24.75
C PRO A 25 20.69 -14.00 -23.56
N HIS A 26 21.33 -14.50 -22.50
CA HIS A 26 20.71 -14.71 -21.20
C HIS A 26 20.05 -13.40 -20.78
N SER A 27 18.71 -13.37 -20.81
CA SER A 27 17.97 -12.46 -19.97
C SER A 27 18.45 -12.67 -18.54
N PRO A 28 18.91 -11.63 -17.82
CA PRO A 28 19.29 -11.77 -16.44
C PRO A 28 18.07 -12.26 -15.66
N SER A 29 18.07 -13.54 -15.33
CA SER A 29 17.08 -14.12 -14.42
C SER A 29 17.23 -13.39 -13.09
N LEU A 30 16.23 -12.58 -12.76
CA LEU A 30 16.16 -11.91 -11.46
C LEU A 30 16.38 -12.96 -10.35
N PRO A 31 17.19 -12.64 -9.32
CA PRO A 31 17.50 -13.59 -8.26
C PRO A 31 16.22 -14.11 -7.59
N ARG A 32 16.12 -15.45 -7.53
CA ARG A 32 15.00 -16.25 -6.95
C ARG A 32 14.75 -16.03 -5.45
N SER A 33 15.37 -15.04 -4.81
CA SER A 33 15.28 -14.80 -3.36
C SER A 33 14.08 -13.96 -2.90
N PHE A 34 13.24 -13.44 -3.80
CA PHE A 34 11.94 -12.86 -3.43
C PHE A 34 10.82 -13.92 -3.27
N ALA A 35 11.14 -15.20 -3.46
CA ALA A 35 10.23 -16.27 -3.10
C ALA A 35 10.05 -16.32 -1.57
N ARG A 36 8.84 -15.94 -1.10
CA ARG A 36 8.23 -16.21 0.22
C ARG A 36 8.19 -15.09 1.28
N MET A 37 8.14 -13.81 0.90
CA MET A 37 7.27 -12.94 1.72
C MET A 37 5.88 -13.03 1.13
N ASN A 38 4.95 -13.60 1.89
CA ASN A 38 3.56 -13.44 1.56
C ASN A 38 3.30 -11.92 1.58
N PRO A 39 2.82 -11.29 0.49
CA PRO A 39 2.56 -9.85 0.49
C PRO A 39 1.54 -9.43 1.56
N THR A 40 0.87 -10.41 2.19
CA THR A 40 0.00 -10.24 3.35
C THR A 40 0.72 -10.13 4.69
N ASP A 41 1.96 -10.63 4.79
CA ASP A 41 2.75 -10.64 6.02
C ASP A 41 3.61 -9.37 6.18
N SER A 42 3.73 -8.57 5.12
CA SER A 42 4.41 -7.27 5.16
C SER A 42 3.42 -6.18 5.55
N GLY A 43 3.45 -5.79 6.81
CA GLY A 43 2.65 -4.70 7.36
C GLY A 43 2.54 -4.81 8.86
N VAL A 44 1.91 -3.81 9.44
CA VAL A 44 1.66 -3.76 10.87
C VAL A 44 0.79 -4.97 11.30
N PRO A 45 1.14 -5.67 12.39
CA PRO A 45 0.36 -6.80 12.86
C PRO A 45 -1.03 -6.36 13.29
N LYS A 46 -1.97 -7.32 13.26
CA LYS A 46 -3.32 -7.10 13.80
C LYS A 46 -3.22 -6.58 15.24
N GLY A 47 -3.98 -5.53 15.54
CA GLY A 47 -4.07 -4.95 16.87
C GLY A 47 -2.99 -3.94 17.23
N ALA A 48 -1.98 -3.67 16.39
CA ALA A 48 -1.05 -2.58 16.72
C ALA A 48 -1.76 -1.23 16.77
N SER A 49 -1.31 -0.36 17.67
CA SER A 49 -1.93 0.95 17.84
C SER A 49 -1.90 1.79 16.57
N MET A 50 -3.00 2.52 16.34
CA MET A 50 -3.06 3.54 15.31
C MET A 50 -2.16 4.74 15.67
N PRO A 51 -1.89 5.66 14.72
CA PRO A 51 -1.17 6.88 15.04
C PRO A 51 -1.85 7.66 16.18
N PRO A 52 -1.07 8.41 16.99
CA PRO A 52 -1.62 9.18 18.10
C PRO A 52 -2.61 10.25 17.63
N ALA A 53 -3.40 10.76 18.57
CA ALA A 53 -4.40 11.78 18.32
C ALA A 53 -3.81 13.02 17.64
N GLY A 54 -4.60 13.66 16.77
CA GLY A 54 -4.17 14.83 16.00
C GLY A 54 -3.37 14.51 14.73
N ILE A 55 -3.21 13.24 14.37
CA ILE A 55 -2.66 12.82 13.07
C ILE A 55 -3.81 12.31 12.17
N PRO A 56 -4.28 13.13 11.22
CA PRO A 56 -5.20 12.69 10.18
C PRO A 56 -4.64 11.51 9.39
N VAL A 57 -5.47 10.49 9.16
CA VAL A 57 -5.13 9.35 8.31
C VAL A 57 -6.25 9.07 7.32
N GLY A 58 -5.94 9.11 6.03
CA GLY A 58 -6.86 8.74 4.95
C GLY A 58 -7.08 7.23 4.83
N ILE A 59 -8.16 6.77 4.19
CA ILE A 59 -8.35 5.34 3.90
C ILE A 59 -7.19 4.77 3.08
N LEU A 60 -6.65 5.54 2.13
CA LEU A 60 -5.53 5.08 1.32
C LEU A 60 -4.29 4.79 2.20
N GLU A 61 -3.99 5.67 3.16
CA GLU A 61 -2.90 5.46 4.11
C GLU A 61 -3.18 4.26 5.03
N LEU A 62 -4.42 4.10 5.51
CA LEU A 62 -4.83 2.92 6.28
C LEU A 62 -4.66 1.62 5.49
N LEU A 63 -5.05 1.60 4.21
CA LEU A 63 -4.87 0.43 3.35
C LEU A 63 -3.40 0.06 3.18
N ILE A 64 -2.54 1.05 3.02
CA ILE A 64 -1.13 0.80 2.71
C ILE A 64 -0.36 0.39 3.97
N PHE A 65 -0.50 1.17 5.05
CA PHE A 65 0.31 1.03 6.27
C PHE A 65 -0.34 0.15 7.35
N TYR A 66 -1.67 0.06 7.37
CA TYR A 66 -2.47 -0.73 8.33
C TYR A 66 -3.42 -1.73 7.64
N PRO A 67 -2.91 -2.60 6.74
CA PRO A 67 -3.75 -3.42 5.85
C PRO A 67 -4.66 -4.43 6.57
N ASN A 68 -4.43 -4.68 7.86
CA ASN A 68 -5.09 -5.72 8.65
C ASN A 68 -6.08 -5.17 9.70
N HIS A 69 -6.39 -3.88 9.65
CA HIS A 69 -7.19 -3.20 10.68
C HIS A 69 -8.67 -3.03 10.31
N PHE A 70 -9.12 -3.45 9.12
CA PHE A 70 -10.54 -3.32 8.71
C PHE A 70 -11.48 -4.35 9.37
N GLN A 71 -10.98 -5.10 10.35
CA GLN A 71 -11.78 -5.86 11.32
C GLN A 71 -12.34 -4.97 12.44
N VAL A 72 -11.88 -3.71 12.52
CA VAL A 72 -12.43 -2.65 13.36
C VAL A 72 -13.66 -2.05 12.67
N ILE A 73 -14.78 -1.93 13.41
CA ILE A 73 -16.03 -1.45 12.84
C ILE A 73 -15.93 -0.02 12.30
N GLU A 74 -15.31 0.89 13.03
CA GLU A 74 -15.21 2.30 12.67
C GLU A 74 -14.52 2.47 11.29
N LEU A 75 -13.48 1.67 11.02
CA LEU A 75 -12.78 1.69 9.74
C LEU A 75 -13.58 1.01 8.62
N ALA A 76 -14.27 -0.09 8.93
CA ALA A 76 -15.12 -0.79 7.98
C ALA A 76 -16.35 0.04 7.57
N GLU A 77 -16.94 0.77 8.50
CA GLU A 77 -18.03 1.73 8.27
C GLU A 77 -17.56 2.89 7.42
N ARG A 78 -16.46 3.55 7.81
CA ARG A 78 -15.85 4.64 7.05
C ARG A 78 -15.58 4.22 5.60
N ALA A 79 -14.95 3.06 5.39
CA ALA A 79 -14.71 2.51 4.07
C ALA A 79 -16.00 2.19 3.30
N SER A 80 -16.98 1.57 3.95
CA SER A 80 -18.25 1.20 3.32
C SER A 80 -19.04 2.42 2.84
N ARG A 81 -19.09 3.49 3.65
CA ARG A 81 -19.82 4.72 3.33
C ARG A 81 -19.19 5.47 2.17
N GLU A 82 -17.85 5.49 2.10
CA GLU A 82 -17.11 6.19 1.05
C GLU A 82 -16.88 5.35 -0.22
N GLY A 83 -17.58 4.22 -0.35
CA GLY A 83 -17.60 3.41 -1.57
C GLY A 83 -16.39 2.50 -1.75
N TRP A 84 -15.51 2.37 -0.74
CA TRP A 84 -14.39 1.45 -0.78
C TRP A 84 -14.89 0.00 -0.68
N SER A 85 -14.71 -0.75 -1.77
CA SER A 85 -15.07 -2.16 -1.82
C SER A 85 -13.87 -3.05 -1.48
N PRO A 86 -14.07 -4.24 -0.85
CA PRO A 86 -12.97 -5.17 -0.59
C PRO A 86 -12.11 -5.51 -1.81
N PRO A 87 -12.66 -5.70 -3.04
CA PRO A 87 -11.84 -5.88 -4.23
C PRO A 87 -10.95 -4.66 -4.54
N MET A 88 -11.49 -3.44 -4.47
CA MET A 88 -10.71 -2.23 -4.74
C MET A 88 -9.61 -2.02 -3.68
N MET A 89 -9.93 -2.26 -2.43
CA MET A 89 -8.99 -2.20 -1.31
C MET A 89 -7.87 -3.24 -1.46
N ALA A 90 -8.20 -4.47 -1.85
CA ALA A 90 -7.21 -5.53 -2.12
C ALA A 90 -6.24 -5.11 -3.24
N ARG A 91 -6.78 -4.54 -4.32
CA ARG A 91 -5.99 -4.02 -5.45
C ARG A 91 -5.02 -2.91 -4.99
N VAL A 92 -5.47 -1.94 -4.19
CA VAL A 92 -4.60 -0.92 -3.59
C VAL A 92 -3.49 -1.55 -2.75
N GLN A 93 -3.84 -2.47 -1.85
CA GLN A 93 -2.88 -3.11 -0.94
C GLN A 93 -1.79 -3.89 -1.67
N LEU A 94 -2.11 -4.44 -2.84
CA LEU A 94 -1.16 -5.16 -3.68
C LEU A 94 -0.32 -4.22 -4.52
N TRP A 95 -0.95 -3.23 -5.18
CA TRP A 95 -0.24 -2.22 -5.93
C TRP A 95 0.78 -1.47 -5.08
N SER A 96 0.45 -1.14 -3.83
CA SER A 96 1.41 -0.47 -2.93
C SER A 96 2.67 -1.28 -2.63
N ARG A 97 2.62 -2.60 -2.85
CA ARG A 97 3.71 -3.57 -2.61
C ARG A 97 4.28 -4.15 -3.90
N ASP A 98 4.00 -3.53 -5.04
CA ASP A 98 4.38 -4.03 -6.37
C ASP A 98 3.88 -5.47 -6.66
N GLY A 99 2.79 -5.87 -5.97
CA GLY A 99 2.06 -7.10 -6.26
C GLY A 99 0.96 -6.79 -7.26
N ASN A 100 0.94 -7.46 -8.42
CA ASN A 100 -0.18 -7.34 -9.36
C ASN A 100 -0.59 -8.68 -9.98
N PHE A 101 -0.69 -9.72 -9.14
CA PHE A 101 -1.02 -11.07 -9.57
C PHE A 101 -2.46 -11.44 -9.17
N SER A 102 -3.27 -11.89 -10.13
CA SER A 102 -4.64 -12.39 -9.91
C SER A 102 -4.79 -13.39 -8.75
N ALA A 103 -3.85 -14.35 -8.61
CA ALA A 103 -3.87 -15.35 -7.53
C ALA A 103 -3.66 -14.76 -6.12
N ILE A 104 -2.93 -13.64 -6.01
CA ILE A 104 -2.72 -12.94 -4.72
C ILE A 104 -3.90 -12.01 -4.45
N HIS A 105 -4.46 -11.39 -5.51
CA HIS A 105 -5.66 -10.57 -5.42
C HIS A 105 -6.84 -11.32 -4.82
N GLY A 106 -7.13 -12.55 -5.28
CA GLY A 106 -8.21 -13.37 -4.71
C GLY A 106 -8.08 -13.55 -3.20
N ARG A 107 -6.91 -14.01 -2.73
CA ARG A 107 -6.64 -14.21 -1.29
C ARG A 107 -6.76 -12.93 -0.48
N ARG A 108 -6.28 -11.80 -1.02
CA ARG A 108 -6.35 -10.52 -0.34
C ARG A 108 -7.78 -9.98 -0.26
N ASN A 109 -8.54 -10.12 -1.34
CA ASN A 109 -9.97 -9.78 -1.36
C ASN A 109 -10.74 -10.62 -0.33
N ASP A 110 -10.52 -11.93 -0.27
CA ASP A 110 -11.17 -12.79 0.72
C ASP A 110 -10.81 -12.40 2.16
N THR A 111 -9.54 -12.06 2.41
CA THR A 111 -9.08 -11.57 3.71
C THR A 111 -9.82 -10.29 4.11
N LEU A 112 -9.97 -9.32 3.20
CA LEU A 112 -10.71 -8.09 3.47
C LEU A 112 -12.21 -8.34 3.68
N ARG A 113 -12.82 -9.26 2.91
CA ARG A 113 -14.21 -9.67 3.13
C ARG A 113 -14.41 -10.28 4.51
N GLN A 114 -13.47 -11.12 4.96
CA GLN A 114 -13.49 -11.70 6.31
C GLN A 114 -13.34 -10.62 7.39
N GLN A 115 -12.44 -9.65 7.20
CA GLN A 115 -12.29 -8.52 8.12
C GLN A 115 -13.60 -7.71 8.25
N PHE A 116 -14.22 -7.32 7.13
CA PHE A 116 -15.51 -6.62 7.14
C PHE A 116 -16.60 -7.46 7.78
N SER A 117 -16.68 -8.75 7.45
CA SER A 117 -17.67 -9.65 8.04
C SER A 117 -17.52 -9.73 9.56
N ALA A 118 -16.28 -9.85 10.06
CA ALA A 118 -16.00 -9.88 11.49
C ALA A 118 -16.39 -8.56 12.17
N ALA A 119 -16.03 -7.42 11.57
CA ALA A 119 -16.34 -6.09 12.09
C ALA A 119 -17.86 -5.87 12.27
N PHE A 120 -18.65 -6.12 11.22
CA PHE A 120 -20.10 -5.95 11.29
C PHE A 120 -20.78 -7.00 12.18
N SER A 121 -20.29 -8.25 12.18
CA SER A 121 -20.84 -9.30 13.05
C SER A 121 -20.64 -8.97 14.53
N ALA A 122 -19.52 -8.36 14.90
CA ALA A 122 -19.27 -7.90 16.28
C ALA A 122 -20.28 -6.84 16.74
N GLN A 123 -20.89 -6.09 15.80
CA GLN A 123 -21.98 -5.16 16.07
C GLN A 123 -23.37 -5.76 15.90
N GLY A 124 -23.48 -7.08 15.73
CA GLY A 124 -24.76 -7.76 15.55
C GLY A 124 -25.45 -7.43 14.21
N THR A 125 -24.71 -7.03 13.18
CA THR A 125 -25.26 -6.72 11.85
C THR A 125 -24.43 -7.35 10.73
N THR A 126 -24.86 -7.15 9.47
CA THR A 126 -24.10 -7.54 8.28
C THR A 126 -23.75 -6.30 7.47
N MET A 127 -22.67 -6.36 6.69
CA MET A 127 -22.30 -5.27 5.77
C MET A 127 -23.47 -4.90 4.83
N THR A 128 -24.22 -5.91 4.34
CA THR A 128 -25.37 -5.69 3.47
C THR A 128 -26.48 -4.92 4.19
N ALA A 129 -26.86 -5.38 5.39
CA ALA A 129 -27.88 -4.71 6.20
C ALA A 129 -27.46 -3.28 6.58
N TYR A 130 -26.19 -3.09 6.94
CA TYR A 130 -25.62 -1.78 7.22
C TYR A 130 -25.72 -0.85 6.00
N LYS A 131 -25.30 -1.29 4.81
CA LYS A 131 -25.37 -0.50 3.57
C LYS A 131 -26.80 -0.14 3.17
N SER A 132 -27.77 -0.98 3.51
CA SER A 132 -29.20 -0.70 3.30
C SER A 132 -29.81 0.21 4.38
N SER A 133 -29.10 0.45 5.49
CA SER A 133 -29.58 1.29 6.59
C SER A 133 -29.33 2.77 6.34
N ALA A 134 -29.91 3.62 7.21
CA ALA A 134 -29.62 5.05 7.14
C ALA A 134 -28.16 5.40 7.49
N ALA A 135 -27.49 4.58 8.32
CA ALA A 135 -26.11 4.78 8.71
C ALA A 135 -25.11 4.42 7.60
N GLY A 136 -25.48 3.51 6.69
CA GLY A 136 -24.62 3.07 5.60
C GLY A 136 -24.64 3.94 4.35
N ARG A 137 -25.40 5.04 4.36
CA ARG A 137 -25.41 6.03 3.26
C ARG A 137 -24.04 6.73 3.19
N PRO A 138 -23.57 7.14 2.00
CA PRO A 138 -22.35 7.94 1.88
C PRO A 138 -22.39 9.19 2.76
N PHE A 139 -21.23 9.65 3.25
CA PHE A 139 -21.21 10.88 4.03
C PHE A 139 -21.67 12.07 3.18
N HIS A 140 -22.58 12.85 3.75
CA HIS A 140 -22.89 14.21 3.33
C HIS A 140 -22.35 15.19 4.37
N HIS A 141 -22.00 16.41 3.94
CA HIS A 141 -21.46 17.46 4.82
C HIS A 141 -22.38 17.84 6.00
N THR A 142 -23.63 17.36 5.99
CA THR A 142 -24.67 17.62 6.99
C THR A 142 -24.81 16.52 8.04
N ASP A 143 -24.01 15.45 8.00
CA ASP A 143 -24.23 14.25 8.83
C ASP A 143 -23.88 14.42 10.33
N GLY A 144 -23.54 15.63 10.78
CA GLY A 144 -23.33 15.97 12.19
C GLY A 144 -22.06 15.40 12.83
N PRO A 145 -21.78 15.69 14.12
CA PRO A 145 -20.50 15.39 14.77
C PRO A 145 -20.14 13.90 14.88
N ASN A 146 -21.08 12.98 14.65
CA ASN A 146 -20.82 11.55 14.73
C ASN A 146 -19.89 11.06 13.60
N PHE A 147 -19.81 11.76 12.46
CA PHE A 147 -18.86 11.36 11.41
C PHE A 147 -17.41 11.72 11.74
N THR A 148 -17.16 12.81 12.48
CA THR A 148 -15.78 13.25 12.76
C THR A 148 -15.04 12.24 13.62
N GLN A 149 -15.75 11.52 14.50
CA GLN A 149 -15.18 10.44 15.30
C GLN A 149 -14.57 9.31 14.46
N LEU A 150 -15.14 9.02 13.28
CA LEU A 150 -14.64 7.98 12.38
C LEU A 150 -13.33 8.37 11.67
N TYR A 151 -13.00 9.66 11.65
CA TYR A 151 -11.74 10.18 11.10
C TYR A 151 -10.67 10.38 12.17
N GLU A 152 -11.01 10.21 13.46
CA GLU A 152 -10.08 10.23 14.57
C GLU A 152 -9.61 8.80 14.90
N VAL A 153 -8.65 8.31 14.11
CA VAL A 153 -8.19 6.91 14.18
C VAL A 153 -7.51 6.54 15.50
N SER A 154 -7.10 7.52 16.31
CA SER A 154 -6.53 7.29 17.65
C SER A 154 -7.55 6.77 18.65
N ASN A 155 -8.84 7.00 18.43
CA ASN A 155 -9.92 6.57 19.33
C ASN A 155 -10.46 5.17 18.99
N VAL A 156 -9.90 4.53 17.97
CA VAL A 156 -10.28 3.18 17.55
C VAL A 156 -9.93 2.18 18.65
N THR A 157 -10.94 1.40 19.07
CA THR A 157 -10.74 0.34 20.07
C THR A 157 -10.23 -0.94 19.41
N LEU A 158 -8.96 -1.26 19.64
CA LEU A 158 -8.27 -2.40 19.01
C LEU A 158 -8.46 -3.74 19.76
N GLY A 159 -9.67 -4.01 20.26
CA GLY A 159 -10.02 -5.28 20.93
C GLY A 159 -9.04 -5.72 22.05
N SER A 160 -9.11 -6.99 22.45
CA SER A 160 -8.29 -7.57 23.53
C SER A 160 -6.84 -7.87 23.13
N HIS A 161 -6.46 -7.63 21.88
CA HIS A 161 -5.14 -7.96 21.33
C HIS A 161 -4.38 -6.71 20.87
N ALA A 162 -4.67 -5.56 21.50
CA ALA A 162 -3.95 -4.33 21.22
C ALA A 162 -2.44 -4.55 21.49
N SER A 163 -1.60 -4.36 20.48
CA SER A 163 -0.16 -4.26 20.64
C SER A 163 0.25 -2.79 20.64
N GLY A 164 1.42 -2.51 21.23
CA GLY A 164 1.95 -1.15 21.35
C GLY A 164 2.16 -0.45 20.00
N PRO A 165 2.71 0.78 20.03
CA PRO A 165 2.98 1.56 18.82
C PRO A 165 3.94 0.81 17.90
N PRO A 166 3.58 0.57 16.62
CA PRO A 166 4.49 -0.06 15.69
C PRO A 166 5.69 0.85 15.39
N SER A 167 6.84 0.25 15.07
CA SER A 167 7.98 1.01 14.56
C SER A 167 7.66 1.61 13.19
N LEU A 168 8.33 2.70 12.83
CA LEU A 168 8.17 3.29 11.49
C LEU A 168 8.65 2.31 10.41
N HIS A 169 9.64 1.48 10.72
CA HIS A 169 10.08 0.39 9.86
C HIS A 169 8.94 -0.63 9.57
N GLN A 170 8.18 -1.03 10.60
CA GLN A 170 7.06 -1.97 10.43
C GLN A 170 5.96 -1.40 9.52
N LEU A 171 5.70 -0.09 9.60
CA LEU A 171 4.71 0.59 8.75
C LEU A 171 5.06 0.54 7.27
N ILE A 172 6.33 0.77 6.94
CA ILE A 172 6.77 0.88 5.54
C ILE A 172 7.31 -0.42 4.95
N ASN A 173 7.39 -1.49 5.73
CA ASN A 173 7.99 -2.74 5.30
C ASN A 173 7.26 -3.33 4.06
N GLY A 174 7.99 -3.44 2.96
CA GLY A 174 7.47 -3.90 1.67
C GLY A 174 6.63 -2.87 0.91
N VAL A 175 6.50 -1.63 1.39
CA VAL A 175 5.81 -0.57 0.66
C VAL A 175 6.75 -0.01 -0.41
N VAL A 176 6.34 -0.17 -1.67
CA VAL A 176 7.04 0.33 -2.86
C VAL A 176 6.38 1.61 -3.35
N ASN A 177 5.06 1.57 -3.54
CA ASN A 177 4.27 2.71 -4.02
C ASN A 177 3.57 3.39 -2.84
N PHE A 178 4.15 4.50 -2.37
CA PHE A 178 3.59 5.33 -1.32
C PHE A 178 2.44 6.20 -1.87
N PRO A 179 1.49 6.64 -1.01
CA PRO A 179 0.63 7.77 -1.35
C PRO A 179 1.45 8.98 -1.82
N ALA A 180 0.91 9.74 -2.76
CA ALA A 180 1.57 10.88 -3.36
C ALA A 180 0.60 12.05 -3.56
N GLY A 181 1.14 13.27 -3.71
CA GLY A 181 0.34 14.47 -3.93
C GLY A 181 -0.73 14.66 -2.84
N GLN A 182 -1.99 14.81 -3.25
CA GLN A 182 -3.13 15.02 -2.33
C GLN A 182 -3.48 13.80 -1.47
N ASP A 183 -2.94 12.62 -1.79
CA ASP A 183 -3.14 11.41 -1.00
C ASP A 183 -2.07 11.24 0.09
N ALA A 184 -1.00 12.02 0.04
CA ALA A 184 0.08 11.98 1.03
C ALA A 184 -0.27 12.86 2.24
N GLY A 185 -0.95 12.28 3.23
CA GLY A 185 -1.14 12.88 4.54
C GLY A 185 0.17 13.08 5.31
N VAL A 186 0.11 13.72 6.47
CA VAL A 186 1.32 13.93 7.30
C VAL A 186 1.94 12.61 7.78
N LEU A 187 1.15 11.53 7.90
CA LEU A 187 1.67 10.19 8.16
C LEU A 187 2.60 9.76 7.03
N THR A 188 2.13 9.78 5.78
CA THR A 188 2.96 9.45 4.61
C THR A 188 4.21 10.32 4.54
N GLN A 189 4.07 11.63 4.72
CA GLN A 189 5.19 12.57 4.67
C GLN A 189 6.24 12.27 5.75
N ALA A 190 5.81 11.99 6.98
CA ALA A 190 6.71 11.64 8.09
C ALA A 190 7.41 10.30 7.86
N LEU A 191 6.71 9.30 7.32
CA LEU A 191 7.28 8.01 6.96
C LEU A 191 8.31 8.13 5.83
N GLN A 192 8.05 8.96 4.83
CA GLN A 192 9.00 9.25 3.75
C GLN A 192 10.25 9.98 4.26
N TRP A 193 10.06 10.96 5.15
CA TRP A 193 11.17 11.63 5.83
C TRP A 193 12.02 10.61 6.62
N ALA A 194 11.39 9.78 7.45
CA ALA A 194 12.11 8.79 8.27
C ALA A 194 12.87 7.79 7.38
N ARG A 195 12.28 7.38 6.25
CA ARG A 195 12.93 6.54 5.25
C ARG A 195 14.16 7.21 4.64
N ALA A 196 14.11 8.50 4.37
CA ALA A 196 15.23 9.26 3.82
C ALA A 196 16.41 9.37 4.81
N GLN A 197 16.16 9.28 6.12
CA GLN A 197 17.22 9.24 7.15
C GLN A 197 17.91 7.87 7.26
N GLY A 198 17.30 6.82 6.71
CA GLY A 198 17.86 5.47 6.67
C GLY A 198 17.30 4.51 7.74
N ASN A 199 17.77 3.26 7.69
CA ASN A 199 17.21 2.14 8.47
C ASN A 199 17.38 2.29 9.99
N ALA A 200 18.44 2.97 10.44
CA ALA A 200 18.69 3.21 11.87
C ALA A 200 17.56 4.03 12.50
N GLN A 201 17.17 5.13 11.86
CA GLN A 201 16.07 6.00 12.30
C GLN A 201 14.73 5.27 12.21
N LEU A 202 14.46 4.56 11.11
CA LEU A 202 13.22 3.79 10.93
C LEU A 202 12.99 2.75 12.04
N SER A 203 14.06 2.14 12.55
CA SER A 203 13.99 1.11 13.59
C SER A 203 13.96 1.70 14.99
N THR A 204 14.40 2.95 15.16
CA THR A 204 14.45 3.65 16.45
C THR A 204 13.11 4.30 16.78
N TYR A 205 12.44 4.86 15.77
CA TYR A 205 11.18 5.57 15.95
C TYR A 205 9.96 4.65 15.84
N THR A 206 8.92 5.04 16.55
CA THR A 206 7.58 4.45 16.55
C THR A 206 6.53 5.47 16.13
N THR A 207 5.28 5.04 16.02
CA THR A 207 4.17 5.98 15.75
C THR A 207 4.01 7.06 16.82
N ASN A 208 4.47 6.84 18.05
CA ASN A 208 4.44 7.85 19.12
C ASN A 208 5.38 9.02 18.86
N ASP A 209 6.41 8.84 18.03
CA ASP A 209 7.38 9.89 17.69
C ASP A 209 6.90 10.79 16.54
N LEU A 210 5.83 10.40 15.85
CA LEU A 210 5.29 11.14 14.71
C LEU A 210 4.92 12.59 15.02
N PRO A 211 4.27 12.95 16.16
CA PRO A 211 3.98 14.35 16.45
C PRO A 211 5.24 15.23 16.51
N THR A 212 6.32 14.73 17.13
CA THR A 212 7.60 15.44 17.21
C THR A 212 8.24 15.58 15.83
N ILE A 213 8.23 14.52 15.02
CA ILE A 213 8.74 14.55 13.64
C ILE A 213 7.96 15.56 12.80
N ILE A 214 6.62 15.50 12.84
CA ILE A 214 5.72 16.40 12.10
C ILE A 214 6.01 17.86 12.47
N ALA A 215 6.11 18.16 13.77
CA ALA A 215 6.40 19.51 14.25
C ALA A 215 7.80 19.98 13.82
N ALA A 216 8.83 19.13 13.99
CA ALA A 216 10.21 19.48 13.67
C ALA A 216 10.44 19.70 12.17
N GLN A 217 9.73 18.97 11.31
CA GLN A 217 9.85 19.08 9.86
C GLN A 217 8.83 20.04 9.24
N GLY A 218 7.93 20.63 10.04
CA GLY A 218 6.88 21.52 9.53
C GLY A 218 5.94 20.85 8.54
N LEU A 219 5.63 19.56 8.73
CA LEU A 219 4.76 18.81 7.81
C LEU A 219 3.31 19.28 7.97
N VAL A 220 2.63 19.46 6.83
CA VAL A 220 1.26 19.99 6.81
C VAL A 220 0.34 19.03 6.07
N ASN A 221 -0.86 18.87 6.62
CA ASN A 221 -1.90 18.09 5.99
C ASN A 221 -2.48 18.77 4.76
N PRO A 222 -3.00 18.01 3.78
CA PRO A 222 -3.95 18.53 2.81
C PRO A 222 -5.10 19.27 3.51
N THR A 223 -5.66 20.30 2.88
CA THR A 223 -6.68 21.19 3.46
C THR A 223 -7.96 20.47 3.92
N ASP A 224 -8.25 19.33 3.32
CA ASP A 224 -9.44 18.53 3.58
C ASP A 224 -9.10 17.22 4.29
N ALA A 225 -7.92 17.11 4.90
CA ALA A 225 -7.57 15.94 5.70
C ALA A 225 -8.61 15.70 6.80
N SER A 226 -8.81 14.44 7.16
CA SER A 226 -9.87 13.99 8.07
C SER A 226 -11.30 14.30 7.60
N THR A 227 -11.55 14.43 6.29
CA THR A 227 -12.90 14.60 5.75
C THR A 227 -13.31 13.46 4.82
N PRO A 228 -14.62 13.23 4.62
CA PRO A 228 -15.11 12.29 3.62
C PRO A 228 -14.64 12.58 2.20
N ASP A 229 -14.52 13.85 1.85
CA ASP A 229 -14.08 14.22 0.50
C ASP A 229 -12.65 13.79 0.22
N TRP A 230 -11.80 13.71 1.25
CA TRP A 230 -10.45 13.18 1.12
C TRP A 230 -10.47 11.71 0.68
N ASP A 231 -11.29 10.90 1.34
CA ASP A 231 -11.42 9.47 1.02
C ASP A 231 -12.12 9.22 -0.32
N LYS A 232 -13.16 10.00 -0.67
CA LYS A 232 -13.83 9.92 -1.98
C LYS A 232 -12.87 10.24 -3.12
N ARG A 233 -12.07 11.30 -2.98
CA ARG A 233 -11.08 11.69 -3.98
C ARG A 233 -9.92 10.70 -4.07
N ALA A 234 -9.49 10.13 -2.95
CA ALA A 234 -8.54 9.04 -2.94
C ALA A 234 -9.08 7.80 -3.67
N LEU A 235 -10.36 7.44 -3.48
CA LEU A 235 -11.00 6.34 -4.23
C LEU A 235 -11.04 6.63 -5.73
N ALA A 236 -11.48 7.82 -6.12
CA ALA A 236 -11.55 8.23 -7.53
C ALA A 236 -10.17 8.15 -8.21
N ARG A 237 -9.12 8.63 -7.54
CA ARG A 237 -7.73 8.51 -8.03
C ARG A 237 -7.27 7.07 -8.08
N ALA A 238 -7.56 6.27 -7.06
CA ALA A 238 -7.16 4.87 -7.02
C ALA A 238 -7.80 4.06 -8.16
N LEU A 239 -9.06 4.31 -8.49
CA LEU A 239 -9.75 3.68 -9.63
C LEU A 239 -9.05 3.96 -10.97
N LEU A 240 -8.47 5.15 -11.14
CA LEU A 240 -7.74 5.57 -12.34
C LEU A 240 -6.31 5.04 -12.37
N ASN A 241 -5.61 5.08 -11.23
CA ASN A 241 -4.15 4.93 -11.19
C ASN A 241 -3.67 3.54 -10.78
N VAL A 242 -4.49 2.78 -10.05
CA VAL A 242 -4.14 1.42 -9.68
C VAL A 242 -4.57 0.53 -10.84
N PRO A 243 -3.73 -0.33 -11.44
CA PRO A 243 -4.09 -1.20 -12.56
C PRO A 243 -4.90 -2.44 -12.11
N PRO A 244 -5.80 -3.00 -12.93
CA PRO A 244 -6.55 -4.18 -12.54
C PRO A 244 -5.61 -5.38 -12.40
N PRO A 245 -5.99 -6.39 -11.61
CA PRO A 245 -5.21 -7.62 -11.50
C PRO A 245 -5.00 -8.23 -12.89
N GLN A 246 -3.75 -8.60 -13.22
CA GLN A 246 -3.40 -9.34 -14.43
C GLN A 246 -3.46 -10.85 -14.19
#